data_AF-A0A9E6JXQ5-F1
#
_entry.id   AF-A0A9E6JXQ5-F1
#
_cell.length_a   1.000
_cell.length_b   1.000
_cell.length_c   1.000
_cell.angle_alpha   90.00
_cell.angle_beta   90.00
_cell.angle_gamma   90.00
#
_symmetry.space_group_name_H-M   'P 1'
#
loop_
_entity.id
_entity.type
_entity.pdbx_description
1 polymer ?
#
loop_
_entity_poly.entity_id
_entity_poly.type
_entity_poly.pdbx_seq_one_letter_code
_entity_poly.pdbx_strand_id
1 'polypeptide(L)'
;MKKIFSIIIFIVIFSIPNFANAGEGYIEQLLQFKVGPEAFTMNLAKIKNVSFIAPDTQEVFDSFKETSELLKNEILNRYENDEFEYYTMQGIVSNYNSYVYYTNKLFYYLSLREQYSDLDSETEYGVSKNYSKARNYFKRLKYLVYKD
;
A
#
# COMPACT_ATOMS: atom_id res chain seq x y z
N MET A 1 -51.75 -9.11 -25.26
CA MET A 1 -50.48 -9.49 -25.91
C MET A 1 -49.62 -8.25 -26.09
N LYS A 2 -48.44 -8.22 -25.43
CA LYS A 2 -47.10 -7.70 -25.83
C LYS A 2 -47.08 -6.61 -26.93
N LYS A 3 -46.39 -5.47 -26.79
CA LYS A 3 -44.92 -5.26 -26.64
C LYS A 3 -44.67 -3.80 -26.20
N ILE A 4 -44.03 -3.53 -25.06
CA ILE A 4 -42.59 -3.25 -24.82
C ILE A 4 -42.14 -1.83 -25.26
N PHE A 5 -41.80 -1.04 -24.24
CA PHE A 5 -41.05 0.21 -24.23
C PHE A 5 -39.66 0.08 -24.87
N SER A 6 -39.11 1.18 -25.38
CA SER A 6 -37.65 1.33 -25.53
C SER A 6 -37.25 2.76 -25.21
N ILE A 7 -36.80 2.97 -23.96
CA ILE A 7 -36.04 4.16 -23.56
C ILE A 7 -34.58 3.85 -23.88
N ILE A 8 -33.98 4.70 -24.71
CA ILE A 8 -32.56 4.63 -25.07
C ILE A 8 -31.76 5.18 -23.88
N ILE A 9 -31.04 4.30 -23.18
CA ILE A 9 -30.05 4.71 -22.17
C ILE A 9 -28.74 5.00 -22.90
N PHE A 10 -28.33 6.27 -22.86
CA PHE A 10 -27.03 6.73 -23.34
C PHE A 10 -25.96 6.30 -22.31
N ILE A 11 -25.28 5.18 -22.58
CA ILE A 11 -24.11 4.74 -21.81
C ILE A 11 -22.91 5.58 -22.30
N VAL A 12 -22.47 6.51 -21.47
CA VAL A 12 -21.17 7.17 -21.63
C VAL A 12 -20.10 6.12 -21.36
N ILE A 13 -19.45 5.66 -22.43
CA ILE A 13 -18.31 4.75 -22.38
C ILE A 13 -17.13 5.53 -21.79
N PHE A 14 -16.87 5.37 -20.50
CA PHE A 14 -15.57 5.66 -19.93
C PHE A 14 -14.60 4.58 -20.42
N SER A 15 -13.60 4.98 -21.20
CA SER A 15 -12.49 4.16 -21.64
C SER A 15 -11.67 3.72 -20.42
N ILE A 16 -11.92 2.51 -19.90
CA ILE A 16 -11.07 1.90 -18.87
C ILE A 16 -9.85 1.29 -19.58
N PRO A 17 -8.61 1.73 -19.32
CA PRO A 17 -7.45 1.03 -19.84
C PRO A 17 -7.33 -0.34 -19.15
N ASN A 18 -7.30 -1.40 -19.96
CA ASN A 18 -6.94 -2.80 -19.66
C ASN A 18 -6.65 -3.17 -18.20
N PHE A 19 -7.69 -3.52 -17.44
CA PHE A 19 -7.60 -4.35 -16.23
C PHE A 19 -7.95 -5.81 -16.56
N ALA A 20 -7.33 -6.40 -17.59
CA ALA A 20 -7.67 -7.75 -18.04
C ALA A 20 -7.01 -8.88 -17.21
N ASN A 21 -6.25 -8.58 -16.15
CA ASN A 21 -5.62 -9.59 -15.29
C ASN A 21 -5.91 -9.42 -13.79
N ALA A 22 -6.86 -8.56 -13.41
CA ALA A 22 -7.21 -8.29 -12.00
C ALA A 22 -8.70 -8.52 -11.67
N GLY A 23 -9.52 -8.85 -12.68
CA GLY A 23 -10.98 -8.86 -12.55
C GLY A 23 -11.62 -10.19 -12.17
N GLU A 24 -10.98 -11.33 -12.45
CA GLU A 24 -11.63 -12.64 -12.26
C GLU A 24 -11.83 -12.98 -10.77
N GLY A 25 -10.91 -12.61 -9.88
CA GLY A 25 -11.07 -12.80 -8.43
C GLY A 25 -11.86 -11.70 -7.71
N TYR A 26 -12.17 -10.58 -8.36
CA TYR A 26 -12.81 -9.42 -7.70
C TYR A 26 -14.28 -9.67 -7.39
N ILE A 27 -15.02 -10.28 -8.33
CA ILE A 27 -16.43 -10.63 -8.13
C ILE A 27 -16.57 -11.75 -7.10
N GLU A 28 -15.66 -12.73 -7.11
CA GLU A 28 -15.66 -13.84 -6.15
C GLU A 28 -15.35 -13.38 -4.72
N GLN A 29 -14.45 -12.40 -4.55
CA GLN A 29 -14.17 -11.77 -3.26
C GLN A 29 -15.32 -10.89 -2.74
N LEU A 30 -16.09 -10.26 -3.64
CA LEU A 30 -17.28 -9.48 -3.27
C LEU A 30 -18.49 -10.36 -2.89
N LEU A 31 -18.56 -11.59 -3.43
CA LEU A 31 -19.60 -12.57 -3.12
C LEU A 31 -19.28 -13.42 -1.87
N GLN A 32 -17.99 -13.53 -1.50
CA GLN A 32 -17.58 -14.14 -0.24
C GLN A 32 -17.66 -13.11 0.89
N PHE A 33 -18.77 -13.12 1.64
CA PHE A 33 -19.01 -12.28 2.83
C PHE A 33 -17.98 -12.44 3.97
N LYS A 34 -16.91 -13.22 3.80
CA LYS A 34 -15.79 -13.40 4.75
C LYS A 34 -14.50 -13.70 3.99
N VAL A 35 -13.91 -12.69 3.33
CA VAL A 35 -12.51 -12.80 2.91
C VAL A 35 -11.67 -12.86 4.20
N GLY A 36 -11.11 -14.03 4.52
CA GLY A 36 -10.34 -14.22 5.74
C GLY A 36 -9.08 -13.32 5.80
N PRO A 37 -8.50 -13.10 6.99
CA PRO A 37 -7.28 -12.30 7.18
C PRO A 37 -6.10 -12.81 6.33
N GLU A 38 -6.11 -14.10 5.98
CA GLU A 38 -5.14 -14.79 5.14
C GLU A 38 -5.01 -14.15 3.74
N ALA A 39 -6.13 -13.77 3.12
CA ALA A 39 -6.13 -13.13 1.81
C ALA A 39 -5.52 -11.73 1.85
N PHE A 40 -5.65 -11.01 2.97
CA PHE A 40 -4.99 -9.71 3.16
C PHE A 40 -3.54 -9.87 3.58
N THR A 41 -3.21 -10.90 4.35
CA THR A 41 -1.85 -11.21 4.78
C THR A 41 -0.91 -11.44 3.59
N MET A 42 -1.40 -12.12 2.54
CA MET A 42 -0.64 -12.31 1.30
C MET A 42 -0.45 -11.00 0.50
N ASN A 43 -1.34 -10.04 0.68
CA ASN A 43 -1.35 -8.77 -0.07
C ASN A 43 -0.57 -7.64 0.61
N LEU A 44 -0.15 -7.79 1.87
CA LEU A 44 0.62 -6.77 2.60
C LEU A 44 2.11 -6.88 2.27
N ALA A 45 2.63 -5.84 1.61
CA ALA A 45 4.03 -5.75 1.20
C ALA A 45 5.02 -5.75 2.39
N LYS A 46 6.28 -6.06 2.12
CA LYS A 46 7.36 -6.02 3.12
C LYS A 46 8.44 -5.03 2.75
N ILE A 47 9.01 -4.37 3.76
CA ILE A 47 10.25 -3.62 3.59
C ILE A 47 11.36 -4.64 3.29
N LYS A 48 12.08 -4.41 2.19
CA LYS A 48 13.17 -5.29 1.74
C LYS A 48 14.33 -5.19 2.71
N ASN A 49 15.05 -6.29 2.90
CA ASN A 49 16.30 -6.26 3.66
C ASN A 49 17.35 -5.47 2.88
N VAL A 50 17.93 -4.48 3.55
CA VAL A 50 19.07 -3.69 3.08
C VAL A 50 20.03 -3.59 4.27
N SER A 51 21.32 -3.47 3.99
CA SER A 51 22.35 -3.23 5.00
C SER A 51 23.11 -1.96 4.64
N PHE A 52 23.34 -1.14 5.66
CA PHE A 52 24.06 0.14 5.55
C PHE A 52 25.38 0.06 6.30
N ILE A 53 26.39 0.74 5.78
CA ILE A 53 27.71 0.83 6.42
C ILE A 53 27.64 1.86 7.54
N ALA A 54 26.90 2.97 7.33
CA ALA A 54 26.72 3.98 8.35
C ALA A 54 25.76 3.48 9.44
N PRO A 55 26.20 3.43 10.71
CA PRO A 55 25.38 2.93 11.81
C PRO A 55 24.05 3.69 11.97
N ASP A 56 24.07 5.01 11.84
CA ASP A 56 22.87 5.85 11.97
C ASP A 56 21.83 5.54 10.88
N THR A 57 22.28 5.31 9.63
CA THR A 57 21.37 4.92 8.55
C THR A 57 20.77 3.54 8.81
N GLN A 58 21.59 2.61 9.32
CA GLN A 58 21.15 1.25 9.67
C GLN A 58 20.09 1.28 10.77
N GLU A 59 20.30 2.05 11.85
CA GLU A 59 19.35 2.20 12.95
C GLU A 59 18.00 2.76 12.47
N VAL A 60 18.05 3.77 11.59
CA VAL A 60 16.83 4.32 10.98
C VAL A 60 16.13 3.27 10.11
N PHE A 61 16.86 2.50 9.30
CA PHE A 61 16.29 1.43 8.50
C PHE A 61 15.60 0.37 9.36
N ASP A 62 16.26 -0.09 10.43
CA ASP A 62 15.72 -1.09 11.34
C ASP A 62 14.46 -0.58 12.04
N SER A 63 14.43 0.69 12.45
CA SER A 63 13.25 1.35 13.03
C SER A 63 12.04 1.37 12.07
N PHE A 64 12.26 1.68 10.78
CA PHE A 64 11.21 1.65 9.76
C PHE A 64 10.66 0.23 9.54
N LYS A 65 11.56 -0.76 9.56
CA LYS A 65 11.21 -2.17 9.39
C LYS A 65 10.39 -2.68 10.57
N GLU A 66 10.82 -2.41 11.81
CA GLU A 66 10.09 -2.74 13.02
C GLU A 66 8.70 -2.09 13.03
N THR A 67 8.64 -0.77 12.77
CA THR A 67 7.38 -0.03 12.70
C THR A 67 6.43 -0.60 11.64
N SER A 68 6.95 -1.04 10.49
CA SER A 68 6.14 -1.65 9.44
C SER A 68 5.53 -2.98 9.87
N GLU A 69 6.29 -3.83 10.55
CA GLU A 69 5.78 -5.11 11.05
C GLU A 69 4.77 -4.92 12.19
N LEU A 70 5.01 -3.98 13.11
CA LEU A 70 4.05 -3.62 14.14
C LEU A 70 2.72 -3.13 13.53
N LEU A 71 2.79 -2.21 12.57
CA LEU A 71 1.62 -1.68 11.89
C LEU A 71 0.87 -2.78 11.12
N LYS A 72 1.60 -3.68 10.46
CA LYS A 72 1.02 -4.83 9.76
C LYS A 72 0.24 -5.72 10.73
N ASN A 73 0.85 -6.08 11.86
CA ASN A 73 0.23 -6.94 12.86
C ASN A 73 -1.03 -6.28 13.46
N GLU A 74 -0.98 -4.98 13.73
CA GLU A 74 -2.14 -4.23 14.22
C GLU A 74 -3.29 -4.22 13.21
N ILE A 75 -2.99 -3.97 11.93
CA ILE A 75 -3.98 -3.98 10.85
C ILE A 75 -4.68 -5.34 10.76
N LEU A 76 -3.91 -6.43 10.82
CA LEU A 76 -4.45 -7.79 10.76
C LEU A 76 -5.28 -8.13 12.01
N ASN A 77 -4.76 -7.84 13.20
CA ASN A 77 -5.45 -8.10 14.47
C ASN A 77 -6.79 -7.35 14.56
N ARG A 78 -6.84 -6.09 14.16
CA ARG A 78 -8.10 -5.32 14.14
C ARG A 78 -9.10 -5.89 13.13
N TYR A 79 -8.63 -6.33 11.96
CA TYR A 79 -9.51 -6.97 10.99
C TYR A 79 -10.07 -8.31 11.49
N GLU A 80 -9.24 -9.13 12.15
CA GLU A 80 -9.66 -10.39 12.77
C GLU A 80 -10.72 -10.20 13.87
N ASN A 81 -10.68 -9.05 14.55
CA ASN A 81 -11.66 -8.67 15.57
C ASN A 81 -12.87 -7.91 15.00
N ASP A 82 -13.10 -7.96 13.68
CA ASP A 82 -14.20 -7.29 12.97
C ASP A 82 -14.24 -5.74 13.17
N GLU A 83 -13.11 -5.10 13.52
CA GLU A 83 -13.03 -3.64 13.70
C GLU A 83 -13.00 -2.87 12.37
N PHE A 84 -12.68 -3.55 11.26
CA PHE A 84 -12.66 -2.95 9.93
C PHE A 84 -13.62 -3.65 8.97
N GLU A 85 -14.53 -2.87 8.39
CA GLU A 85 -15.28 -3.32 7.22
C GLU A 85 -14.35 -3.61 6.04
N TYR A 86 -14.77 -4.52 5.16
CA TYR A 86 -13.99 -4.95 3.99
C TYR A 86 -13.44 -3.79 3.13
N TYR A 87 -14.26 -2.78 2.83
CA TYR A 87 -13.81 -1.62 2.03
C TYR A 87 -12.79 -0.75 2.78
N THR A 88 -12.95 -0.59 4.10
CA THR A 88 -11.96 0.08 4.95
C THR A 88 -10.64 -0.69 4.92
N MET A 89 -10.70 -2.02 5.04
CA MET A 89 -9.53 -2.89 4.97
C MET A 89 -8.82 -2.80 3.62
N GLN A 90 -9.54 -2.80 2.50
CA GLN A 90 -8.93 -2.56 1.18
C GLN A 90 -8.20 -1.22 1.10
N GLY A 91 -8.82 -0.15 1.64
CA GLY A 91 -8.20 1.17 1.73
C GLY A 91 -6.91 1.15 2.57
N ILE A 92 -6.94 0.47 3.71
CA ILE A 92 -5.78 0.28 4.59
C ILE A 92 -4.66 -0.45 3.84
N VAL A 93 -4.95 -1.59 3.22
CA VAL A 93 -3.98 -2.41 2.47
C VAL A 93 -3.33 -1.59 1.35
N SER A 94 -4.12 -0.82 0.59
CA SER A 94 -3.61 0.04 -0.46
C SER A 94 -2.65 1.12 0.06
N ASN A 95 -3.00 1.78 1.17
CA ASN A 95 -2.14 2.78 1.81
C ASN A 95 -0.88 2.15 2.41
N TYR A 96 -0.99 0.96 2.99
CA TYR A 96 0.14 0.22 3.58
C TYR A 96 1.14 -0.19 2.50
N ASN A 97 0.65 -0.76 1.40
CA ASN A 97 1.50 -1.13 0.27
C ASN A 97 2.20 0.08 -0.35
N SER A 98 1.50 1.21 -0.42
CA SER A 98 2.10 2.47 -0.87
C SER A 98 3.18 2.95 0.10
N TYR A 99 2.93 2.93 1.42
CA TYR A 99 3.94 3.23 2.44
C TYR A 99 5.19 2.37 2.24
N VAL A 100 5.05 1.05 2.20
CA VAL A 100 6.16 0.11 2.01
C VAL A 100 6.91 0.36 0.68
N TYR A 101 6.19 0.63 -0.41
CA TYR A 101 6.80 0.94 -1.70
C TYR A 101 7.72 2.17 -1.61
N TYR A 102 7.23 3.27 -1.05
CA TYR A 102 8.02 4.50 -0.94
C TYR A 102 9.14 4.37 0.09
N THR A 103 8.96 3.60 1.16
CA THR A 103 10.03 3.27 2.10
C THR A 103 11.14 2.46 1.43
N ASN A 104 10.80 1.45 0.63
CA ASN A 104 11.79 0.69 -0.14
C ASN A 104 12.56 1.58 -1.13
N LYS A 105 11.87 2.52 -1.78
CA LYS A 105 12.52 3.50 -2.67
C LYS A 105 13.42 4.46 -1.91
N LEU A 106 13.01 4.94 -0.74
CA LEU A 106 13.84 5.77 0.14
C LEU A 106 15.16 5.07 0.47
N PHE A 107 15.10 3.85 0.98
CA PHE A 107 16.31 3.11 1.36
C PHE A 107 17.15 2.64 0.17
N TYR A 108 16.54 2.44 -1.00
CA TYR A 108 17.29 2.28 -2.23
C TYR A 108 18.17 3.50 -2.55
N TYR A 109 17.60 4.71 -2.53
CA TYR A 109 18.39 5.93 -2.79
C TYR A 109 19.41 6.22 -1.68
N LEU A 110 19.10 5.92 -0.42
CA LEU A 110 20.08 6.00 0.66
C LEU A 110 21.24 5.02 0.44
N SER A 111 20.97 3.82 -0.09
CA SER A 111 22.04 2.85 -0.37
C SER A 111 22.95 3.29 -1.50
N LEU A 112 22.39 3.93 -2.55
CA LEU A 112 23.18 4.56 -3.60
C LEU A 112 24.07 5.67 -3.04
N ARG A 113 23.53 6.49 -2.14
CA ARG A 113 24.30 7.57 -1.49
C ARG A 113 25.49 7.06 -0.67
N GLU A 114 25.38 5.91 -0.01
CA GLU A 114 26.52 5.33 0.71
C GLU A 114 27.55 4.68 -0.21
N GLN A 115 27.11 4.16 -1.36
CA GLN A 115 27.97 3.48 -2.32
C GLN A 115 28.74 4.45 -3.22
N TYR A 116 28.16 5.61 -3.52
CA TYR A 116 28.71 6.58 -4.46
C TYR A 116 28.96 7.92 -3.76
N SER A 117 30.23 8.35 -3.73
CA SER A 117 30.67 9.59 -3.09
C SER A 117 30.20 10.85 -3.82
N ASP A 118 29.91 10.75 -5.11
CA ASP A 118 29.40 11.86 -5.93
C ASP A 118 27.87 11.83 -5.95
N LEU A 119 27.28 12.69 -5.12
CA LEU A 119 25.84 12.89 -5.01
C LEU A 119 25.29 13.51 -6.29
N ASP A 120 24.67 12.70 -7.15
CA ASP A 120 23.81 13.27 -8.19
C ASP A 120 22.53 13.84 -7.54
N SER A 121 22.12 15.01 -8.04
CA SER A 121 20.86 15.68 -7.75
C SER A 121 19.64 14.76 -7.77
N GLU A 122 19.67 13.71 -8.60
CA GLU A 122 18.64 12.67 -8.66
C GLU A 122 18.53 11.87 -7.36
N THR A 123 19.65 11.51 -6.74
CA THR A 123 19.68 10.71 -5.52
C THR A 123 19.10 11.48 -4.34
N GLU A 124 19.51 12.74 -4.16
CA GLU A 124 18.97 13.61 -3.10
C GLU A 124 17.47 13.90 -3.31
N TYR A 125 17.06 14.18 -4.54
CA TYR A 125 15.64 14.30 -4.88
C TYR A 125 14.88 13.01 -4.58
N GLY A 126 15.47 11.85 -4.91
CA GLY A 126 14.96 10.52 -4.63
C GLY A 126 14.72 10.30 -3.13
N VAL A 127 15.70 10.60 -2.28
CA VAL A 127 15.58 10.51 -0.82
C VAL A 127 14.41 11.39 -0.33
N SER A 128 14.44 12.68 -0.65
CA SER A 128 13.44 13.65 -0.15
C SER A 128 12.01 13.32 -0.61
N LYS A 129 11.84 13.00 -1.90
CA LYS A 129 10.53 12.66 -2.48
C LYS A 129 9.95 11.40 -1.84
N ASN A 130 10.74 10.34 -1.72
CA ASN A 130 10.26 9.07 -1.22
C ASN A 130 9.99 9.11 0.28
N TYR A 131 10.81 9.84 1.06
CA TYR A 131 10.50 10.13 2.46
C TYR A 131 9.16 10.86 2.62
N SER A 132 8.95 11.93 1.86
CA SER A 132 7.71 12.71 1.91
C SER A 132 6.48 11.85 1.57
N LYS A 133 6.58 11.00 0.53
CA LYS A 133 5.51 10.08 0.14
C LYS A 133 5.27 9.02 1.21
N ALA A 134 6.30 8.33 1.69
CA ALA A 134 6.18 7.32 2.75
C ALA A 134 5.50 7.91 3.99
N ARG A 135 5.96 9.09 4.45
CA ARG A 135 5.37 9.80 5.59
C ARG A 135 3.89 10.14 5.38
N ASN A 136 3.50 10.58 4.18
CA ASN A 136 2.11 10.90 3.88
C ASN A 136 1.21 9.65 3.94
N TYR A 137 1.66 8.51 3.43
CA TYR A 137 0.91 7.26 3.53
C TYR A 137 0.87 6.73 4.97
N PHE A 138 1.96 6.84 5.72
CA PHE A 138 1.98 6.50 7.14
C PHE A 138 0.97 7.32 7.96
N LYS A 139 0.87 8.64 7.71
CA LYS A 139 -0.13 9.49 8.35
C LYS A 139 -1.56 9.06 8.03
N ARG A 140 -1.83 8.69 6.77
CA ARG A 140 -3.15 8.17 6.36
C ARG A 140 -3.45 6.86 7.05
N LEU A 141 -2.47 5.95 7.14
CA LEU A 141 -2.62 4.68 7.87
C LEU A 141 -2.93 4.94 9.34
N LYS A 142 -2.22 5.86 9.99
CA LYS A 142 -2.50 6.22 11.38
C LYS A 142 -3.95 6.68 11.56
N TYR A 143 -4.45 7.53 10.66
CA TYR A 143 -5.85 8.00 10.69
C TYR A 143 -6.86 6.87 10.45
N LEU A 144 -6.56 5.95 9.53
CA LEU A 144 -7.45 4.83 9.19
C LEU A 144 -7.48 3.75 10.28
N VAL A 145 -6.35 3.49 10.93
CA VAL A 145 -6.19 2.40 11.91
C VAL A 145 -6.59 2.82 13.32
N TYR A 146 -6.21 4.03 13.73
CA TYR A 146 -6.42 4.56 15.08
C TYR A 146 -7.42 5.71 15.09
N LYS A 147 -8.51 5.57 14.34
CA LYS A 147 -9.53 6.61 14.20
C LYS A 147 -10.02 7.06 15.59
N ASP A 148 -9.45 8.14 16.12
CA ASP A 148 -9.93 8.87 17.31
C ASP A 148 -11.19 9.67 16.94
#